data_AF-A0A0Q5UIH8-F1
#
_entry.id   AF-A0A0Q5UIH8-F1
#
_cell.length_a   1.000
_cell.length_b   1.000
_cell.length_c   1.000
_cell.angle_alpha   90.00
_cell.angle_beta   90.00
_cell.angle_gamma   90.00
#
_symmetry.space_group_name_H-M   'P 1'
#
loop_
_entity.id
_entity.type
_entity.pdbx_description
1 polymer ?
#
loop_
_entity_poly.entity_id
_entity_poly.type
_entity_poly.pdbx_seq_one_letter_code
_entity_poly.pdbx_strand_id
1 'polypeptide(L)'
;MVFYEKKIDFFPYVVDLCNGEQYSNWFLNLNPKGDVPVLQDGALVIPSSTHIINYVESKFRGDRALKPPHNTKAFDQMLLFEQAMARLPVGTLSLGSFIHDDLKLVPKAPFIGPVRQSCLKNNEKVLELLRHSVDDQATNKAALQHKLDIQLRRHKLASSREDFQRVLDAVRHFLLYAEQELSAQAPRSEWLTGDELSVADISLGLLLHRLYQLGFENQLWAFGKLPQVEAYFLRFRQRESFHRLQPSNFAILREMWTRTPGNYKLGAGAGFLGMAMFAAFAHK
;
A
#
# COMPACT_ATOMS: atom_id res chain seq x y z
N MET A 1 -9.93 4.27 -1.07
CA MET A 1 -10.32 4.65 -2.44
C MET A 1 -11.75 4.24 -2.75
N VAL A 2 -12.12 2.96 -2.58
CA VAL A 2 -13.47 2.43 -2.84
C VAL A 2 -14.61 3.28 -2.26
N PHE A 3 -14.55 3.62 -0.97
CA PHE A 3 -15.55 4.49 -0.34
C PHE A 3 -15.65 5.88 -1.01
N TYR A 4 -14.52 6.50 -1.36
CA TYR A 4 -14.51 7.78 -2.05
C TYR A 4 -15.03 7.70 -3.49
N GLU A 5 -14.65 6.67 -4.24
CA GLU A 5 -15.16 6.45 -5.61
C GLU A 5 -16.67 6.24 -5.64
N LYS A 6 -17.20 5.55 -4.63
CA LYS A 6 -18.64 5.32 -4.47
C LYS A 6 -19.37 6.42 -3.71
N LYS A 7 -18.65 7.47 -3.28
CA LYS A 7 -19.20 8.58 -2.47
C LYS A 7 -19.97 8.11 -1.24
N ILE A 8 -19.43 7.10 -0.55
CA ILE A 8 -19.99 6.55 0.68
C ILE A 8 -19.32 7.27 1.86
N ASP A 9 -20.13 7.84 2.74
CA ASP A 9 -19.65 8.44 3.98
C ASP A 9 -19.18 7.34 4.96
N PHE A 10 -18.05 7.59 5.61
CA PHE A 10 -17.48 6.67 6.59
C PHE A 10 -16.67 7.43 7.63
N PHE A 11 -16.51 6.84 8.81
CA PHE A 11 -15.69 7.37 9.88
C PHE A 11 -14.38 6.57 9.97
N PRO A 12 -13.22 7.16 9.62
CA PRO A 12 -11.95 6.45 9.73
C PRO A 12 -11.47 6.39 11.18
N TYR A 13 -11.08 5.19 11.62
CA TYR A 13 -10.25 5.00 12.81
C TYR A 13 -8.84 4.62 12.37
N VAL A 14 -7.84 5.39 12.78
CA VAL A 14 -6.43 5.14 12.44
C VAL A 14 -5.81 4.27 13.53
N VAL A 15 -5.50 3.02 13.18
CA VAL A 15 -4.76 2.09 14.06
C VAL A 15 -3.27 2.39 13.98
N ASP A 16 -2.62 2.64 15.10
CA ASP A 16 -1.18 2.87 15.22
C ASP A 16 -0.39 1.56 15.11
N LEU A 17 -0.13 1.20 13.85
CA LEU A 17 0.69 0.04 13.52
C LEU A 17 2.14 0.17 13.98
N CYS A 18 2.64 1.39 14.20
CA CYS A 18 4.03 1.61 14.64
C CYS A 18 4.24 1.22 16.11
N ASN A 19 3.18 1.29 16.91
CA ASN A 19 3.19 0.89 18.31
C ASN A 19 2.50 -0.45 18.57
N GLY A 20 2.07 -1.15 17.52
CA GLY A 20 1.48 -2.49 17.64
C GLY A 20 0.04 -2.49 18.16
N GLU A 21 -0.71 -1.39 18.01
CA GLU A 21 -2.10 -1.28 18.49
C GLU A 21 -3.00 -2.41 17.97
N GLN A 22 -2.72 -2.94 16.78
CA GLN A 22 -3.43 -4.07 16.18
C GLN A 22 -3.29 -5.39 16.96
N TYR A 23 -2.40 -5.45 17.95
CA TYR A 23 -2.25 -6.60 18.86
C TYR A 23 -2.84 -6.35 20.25
N SER A 24 -3.49 -5.21 20.47
CA SER A 24 -4.24 -4.94 21.69
C SER A 24 -5.48 -5.85 21.79
N ASN A 25 -5.95 -6.08 23.02
CA ASN A 25 -7.13 -6.90 23.28
C ASN A 25 -8.37 -6.44 22.49
N TRP A 26 -8.61 -5.13 22.43
CA TRP A 26 -9.80 -4.60 21.77
C TRP A 26 -9.77 -4.86 20.26
N PHE A 27 -8.60 -4.69 19.62
CA PHE A 27 -8.48 -4.93 18.19
C PHE A 27 -8.49 -6.42 17.86
N LEU A 28 -7.85 -7.26 18.68
CA LEU A 28 -7.87 -8.71 18.47
C LEU A 28 -9.26 -9.32 18.70
N ASN A 29 -10.08 -8.75 19.59
CA ASN A 29 -11.48 -9.10 19.71
C ASN A 29 -12.29 -8.73 18.46
N LEU A 30 -11.90 -7.66 17.76
CA LEU A 30 -12.51 -7.25 16.49
C LEU A 30 -12.03 -8.11 15.31
N ASN A 31 -10.73 -8.38 15.24
CA ASN A 31 -10.11 -9.22 14.22
C ASN A 31 -8.94 -10.03 14.84
N PRO A 32 -9.14 -11.33 15.11
CA PRO A 32 -8.11 -12.20 15.69
C PRO A 32 -6.79 -12.27 14.91
N LYS A 33 -6.81 -11.94 13.62
CA LYS A 33 -5.58 -11.88 12.79
C LYS A 33 -4.77 -10.60 13.01
N GLY A 34 -5.30 -9.61 13.74
CA GLY A 34 -4.64 -8.31 13.93
C GLY A 34 -4.36 -7.57 12.62
N ASP A 35 -5.12 -7.86 11.55
CA ASP A 35 -4.93 -7.26 10.23
C ASP A 35 -5.84 -6.06 10.03
N VAL A 36 -5.32 -5.04 9.35
CA VAL A 36 -6.11 -3.93 8.80
C VAL A 36 -6.18 -4.08 7.28
N PRO A 37 -7.25 -3.61 6.62
CA PRO A 37 -8.42 -2.91 7.19
C PRO A 37 -9.48 -3.85 7.80
N VAL A 38 -10.34 -3.26 8.64
CA VAL A 38 -11.58 -3.84 9.13
C VAL A 38 -12.69 -2.80 8.94
N LEU A 39 -13.84 -3.21 8.41
CA LEU A 39 -15.06 -2.38 8.37
C LEU A 39 -15.98 -2.80 9.49
N GLN A 40 -16.55 -1.83 10.19
CA GLN A 40 -17.67 -2.05 11.10
C GLN A 40 -18.89 -1.29 10.59
N ASP A 41 -20.03 -1.99 10.54
CA ASP A 41 -21.32 -1.47 10.11
C ASP A 41 -22.39 -1.91 11.11
N GLY A 42 -22.69 -1.05 12.08
CA GLY A 42 -23.46 -1.41 13.26
C GLY A 42 -22.76 -2.52 14.05
N ALA A 43 -23.44 -3.67 14.18
CA ALA A 43 -22.91 -4.86 14.84
C ALA A 43 -22.09 -5.78 13.90
N LEU A 44 -22.13 -5.54 12.59
CA LEU A 44 -21.42 -6.37 11.62
C LEU A 44 -19.96 -5.93 11.52
N VAL A 45 -19.04 -6.89 11.69
CA VAL A 45 -17.59 -6.67 11.56
C VAL A 45 -17.07 -7.47 10.37
N ILE A 46 -16.40 -6.79 9.46
CA ILE A 46 -15.95 -7.35 8.17
C ILE A 46 -14.44 -7.10 8.03
N PRO A 47 -13.60 -8.06 8.40
CA PRO A 47 -12.17 -8.00 8.11
C PRO A 47 -11.88 -8.37 6.66
N SER A 48 -10.69 -8.02 6.16
CA SER A 48 -10.20 -8.23 4.78
C SER A 48 -10.75 -7.23 3.76
N SER A 49 -9.84 -6.62 3.00
CA SER A 49 -10.19 -5.69 1.91
C SER A 49 -11.14 -6.32 0.90
N THR A 50 -10.92 -7.58 0.49
CA THR A 50 -11.78 -8.26 -0.49
C THR A 50 -13.21 -8.44 0.03
N HIS A 51 -13.38 -8.83 1.30
CA HIS A 51 -14.72 -8.97 1.89
C HIS A 51 -15.41 -7.61 2.07
N ILE A 52 -14.66 -6.60 2.52
CA ILE A 52 -15.15 -5.23 2.63
C ILE A 52 -15.63 -4.72 1.26
N ILE A 53 -14.84 -4.91 0.21
CA ILE A 53 -15.20 -4.51 -1.16
C ILE A 53 -16.47 -5.23 -1.63
N ASN A 54 -16.55 -6.55 -1.45
CA ASN A 54 -17.73 -7.32 -1.83
C ASN A 54 -18.99 -6.89 -1.06
N TYR A 55 -18.85 -6.61 0.23
CA TYR A 55 -19.93 -6.09 1.06
C TYR A 55 -20.40 -4.72 0.58
N VAL A 56 -19.45 -3.81 0.33
CA VAL A 56 -19.75 -2.45 -0.16
C VAL A 56 -20.44 -2.49 -1.52
N GLU A 57 -19.97 -3.32 -2.45
CA GLU A 57 -20.60 -3.50 -3.77
C GLU A 57 -22.01 -4.08 -3.68
N SER A 58 -22.27 -4.96 -2.69
CA SER A 58 -23.59 -5.56 -2.48
C SER A 58 -24.57 -4.59 -1.81
N LYS A 59 -24.14 -3.91 -0.74
CA LYS A 59 -24.98 -3.03 0.09
C LYS A 59 -25.26 -1.69 -0.57
N PHE A 60 -24.24 -1.06 -1.16
CA PHE A 60 -24.33 0.28 -1.74
C PHE A 60 -24.41 0.21 -3.27
N ARG A 61 -25.57 -0.27 -3.76
CA ARG A 61 -25.90 -0.23 -5.18
C ARG A 61 -26.13 1.22 -5.58
N GLY A 62 -25.28 1.74 -6.46
CA GLY A 62 -25.38 3.09 -7.01
C GLY A 62 -24.87 3.10 -8.45
N ASP A 63 -24.85 4.28 -9.06
CA ASP A 63 -24.58 4.44 -10.51
C ASP A 63 -23.22 3.92 -10.97
N ARG A 64 -22.26 3.76 -10.03
CA ARG A 64 -20.91 3.26 -10.32
C ARG A 64 -20.61 1.95 -9.61
N ALA A 65 -20.65 0.86 -10.37
CA ALA A 65 -20.11 -0.43 -9.95
C ALA A 65 -18.58 -0.43 -10.14
N LEU A 66 -17.84 -0.89 -9.14
CA LEU A 66 -16.38 -1.06 -9.24
C LEU A 66 -16.02 -2.50 -9.65
N LYS A 67 -16.99 -3.41 -9.61
CA LYS A 67 -16.85 -4.75 -10.17
C LYS A 67 -17.70 -4.83 -11.44
N PRO A 68 -17.12 -5.21 -12.59
CA PRO A 68 -17.90 -5.50 -13.78
C PRO A 68 -18.97 -6.58 -13.50
N PRO A 69 -20.05 -6.66 -14.29
CA PRO A 69 -21.06 -7.68 -14.10
C PRO A 69 -20.48 -9.09 -14.19
N HIS A 70 -20.97 -10.00 -13.35
CA HIS A 70 -20.59 -11.41 -13.41
C HIS A 70 -20.82 -12.00 -14.80
N ASN A 71 -20.02 -13.02 -15.17
CA ASN A 71 -20.06 -13.70 -16.47
C ASN A 71 -19.74 -12.79 -17.67
N THR A 72 -18.98 -11.72 -17.45
CA THR A 72 -18.44 -10.87 -18.53
C THR A 72 -16.93 -11.05 -18.63
N LYS A 73 -16.37 -10.86 -19.83
CA LYS A 73 -14.91 -10.88 -20.04
C LYS A 73 -14.18 -9.89 -19.13
N ALA A 74 -14.78 -8.72 -18.91
CA ALA A 74 -14.23 -7.69 -18.02
C ALA A 74 -14.13 -8.18 -16.56
N PHE A 75 -15.14 -8.92 -16.08
CA PHE A 75 -15.11 -9.51 -14.74
C PHE A 75 -14.02 -10.59 -14.62
N ASP A 76 -13.88 -11.44 -15.63
CA ASP A 76 -12.85 -12.48 -15.66
C ASP A 76 -11.44 -11.86 -15.69
N GLN A 77 -11.24 -10.82 -16.49
CA GLN A 77 -9.99 -10.04 -16.52
C GLN A 77 -9.69 -9.38 -15.16
N MET A 78 -10.69 -8.73 -14.55
CA MET A 78 -10.54 -8.14 -13.21
C MET A 78 -10.08 -9.19 -12.21
N LEU A 79 -10.70 -10.38 -12.22
CA LEU A 79 -10.37 -11.46 -11.29
C LEU A 79 -8.95 -11.98 -11.52
N LEU A 80 -8.51 -12.15 -12.76
CA LEU A 80 -7.14 -12.54 -13.09
C LEU A 80 -6.12 -11.52 -12.58
N PHE A 81 -6.38 -10.23 -12.79
CA PHE A 81 -5.52 -9.15 -12.28
C PHE A 81 -5.45 -9.15 -10.75
N GLU A 82 -6.59 -9.24 -10.06
CA GLU A 82 -6.62 -9.30 -8.59
C GLU A 82 -5.88 -10.52 -8.04
N GLN A 83 -6.00 -11.68 -8.70
CA GLN A 83 -5.26 -12.89 -8.32
C GLN A 83 -3.75 -12.77 -8.57
N ALA A 84 -3.33 -12.10 -9.65
CA ALA A 84 -1.92 -11.82 -9.91
C ALA A 84 -1.36 -10.83 -8.87
N MET A 85 -2.10 -9.75 -8.60
CA MET A 85 -1.77 -8.74 -7.60
C MET A 85 -1.63 -9.33 -6.20
N ALA A 86 -2.55 -10.20 -5.78
CA ALA A 86 -2.53 -10.83 -4.46
C ALA A 86 -1.28 -11.68 -4.18
N ARG A 87 -0.55 -12.10 -5.22
CA ARG A 87 0.70 -12.86 -5.10
C ARG A 87 1.93 -11.97 -4.92
N LEU A 88 1.83 -10.67 -5.18
CA LEU A 88 2.95 -9.75 -5.05
C LEU A 88 3.23 -9.44 -3.57
N PRO A 89 4.46 -9.66 -3.07
CA PRO A 89 4.78 -9.42 -1.67
C PRO A 89 5.13 -7.95 -1.44
N VAL A 90 4.14 -7.05 -1.58
CA VAL A 90 4.31 -5.58 -1.49
C VAL A 90 4.97 -5.13 -0.17
N GLY A 91 4.69 -5.84 0.92
CA GLY A 91 5.34 -5.61 2.21
C GLY A 91 6.84 -5.91 2.18
N THR A 92 7.24 -7.03 1.57
CA THR A 92 8.65 -7.38 1.33
C THR A 92 9.32 -6.37 0.42
N LEU A 93 8.65 -5.97 -0.67
CA LEU A 93 9.12 -4.94 -1.60
C LEU A 93 9.45 -3.62 -0.88
N SER A 94 8.53 -3.16 -0.04
CA SER A 94 8.71 -1.91 0.73
C SER A 94 9.88 -2.03 1.69
N LEU A 95 9.91 -3.09 2.50
CA LEU A 95 10.96 -3.30 3.49
C LEU A 95 12.34 -3.48 2.85
N GLY A 96 12.48 -4.34 1.84
CA GLY A 96 13.77 -4.57 1.20
C GLY A 96 14.29 -3.33 0.47
N SER A 97 13.42 -2.47 -0.08
CA SER A 97 13.86 -1.19 -0.64
C SER A 97 14.56 -0.30 0.41
N PHE A 98 14.21 -0.45 1.69
CA PHE A 98 14.78 0.32 2.80
C PHE A 98 16.12 -0.25 3.26
N ILE A 99 16.37 -1.53 2.99
CA ILE A 99 17.57 -2.27 3.42
C ILE A 99 18.68 -2.19 2.37
N HIS A 100 18.31 -2.24 1.09
CA HIS A 100 19.24 -2.42 -0.03
C HIS A 100 19.62 -1.08 -0.69
N ASP A 101 20.65 -0.43 -0.14
CA ASP A 101 21.15 0.86 -0.64
C ASP A 101 21.79 0.78 -2.04
N ASP A 102 22.20 -0.40 -2.48
CA ASP A 102 22.77 -0.66 -3.82
C ASP A 102 21.79 -0.32 -4.96
N LEU A 103 20.48 -0.29 -4.65
CA LEU A 103 19.44 0.07 -5.61
C LEU A 103 19.48 1.54 -6.04
N LYS A 104 20.14 2.43 -5.30
CA LYS A 104 20.25 3.87 -5.61
C LYS A 104 18.89 4.52 -5.94
N LEU A 105 17.85 4.16 -5.19
CA LEU A 105 16.49 4.67 -5.40
C LEU A 105 16.37 6.14 -4.99
N VAL A 106 15.42 6.85 -5.59
CA VAL A 106 15.07 8.23 -5.22
C VAL A 106 13.66 8.22 -4.57
N PRO A 107 13.57 7.87 -3.26
CA PRO A 107 12.30 7.77 -2.58
C PRO A 107 11.63 9.13 -2.41
N LYS A 108 10.31 9.12 -2.30
CA LYS A 108 9.46 10.30 -2.18
C LYS A 108 8.68 10.24 -0.87
N ALA A 109 8.04 11.34 -0.50
CA ALA A 109 7.24 11.39 0.71
C ALA A 109 6.17 10.27 0.73
N PRO A 110 5.97 9.58 1.88
CA PRO A 110 6.62 9.84 3.17
C PRO A 110 7.96 9.10 3.37
N PHE A 111 8.41 8.23 2.47
CA PHE A 111 9.54 7.30 2.69
C PHE A 111 10.94 7.89 2.49
N ILE A 112 11.11 9.18 2.76
CA ILE A 112 12.44 9.82 2.77
C ILE A 112 13.18 9.51 4.08
N GLY A 113 14.51 9.74 4.09
CA GLY A 113 15.48 9.25 5.09
C GLY A 113 14.96 9.00 6.52
N PRO A 114 14.57 10.03 7.31
CA PRO A 114 14.20 9.85 8.72
C PRO A 114 13.00 8.91 8.92
N VAL A 115 11.99 9.03 8.06
CA VAL A 115 10.80 8.18 8.11
C VAL A 115 11.17 6.74 7.73
N ARG A 116 12.00 6.56 6.69
CA ARG A 116 12.49 5.24 6.27
C ARG A 116 13.19 4.49 7.41
N GLN A 117 14.10 5.18 8.09
CA GLN A 117 14.82 4.63 9.25
C GLN A 117 13.88 4.33 10.42
N SER A 118 12.89 5.20 10.67
CA SER A 118 11.86 4.90 11.68
C SER A 118 11.01 3.69 11.30
N CYS A 119 10.65 3.52 10.03
CA CYS A 119 9.88 2.36 9.58
C CYS A 119 10.65 1.05 9.79
N LEU A 120 11.97 1.03 9.55
CA LEU A 120 12.83 -0.12 9.84
C LEU A 120 12.81 -0.49 11.33
N LYS A 121 13.10 0.49 12.20
CA LYS A 121 13.10 0.28 13.66
C LYS A 121 11.73 -0.14 14.19
N ASN A 122 10.66 0.49 13.71
CA ASN A 122 9.30 0.13 14.11
C ASN A 122 8.94 -1.29 13.65
N ASN A 123 9.42 -1.74 12.49
CA ASN A 123 9.16 -3.10 12.03
C ASN A 123 9.78 -4.17 12.94
N GLU A 124 10.99 -3.93 13.45
CA GLU A 124 11.64 -4.80 14.44
C GLU A 124 10.86 -4.80 15.77
N LYS A 125 10.56 -3.62 16.30
CA LYS A 125 9.76 -3.45 17.53
C LYS A 125 8.41 -4.17 17.43
N VAL A 126 7.68 -4.01 16.32
CA VAL A 126 6.36 -4.62 16.12
C VAL A 126 6.46 -6.14 15.99
N LEU A 127 7.56 -6.66 15.45
CA LEU A 127 7.82 -8.10 15.43
C LEU A 127 8.04 -8.66 16.84
N GLU A 128 8.76 -7.95 17.71
CA GLU A 128 8.91 -8.32 19.12
C GLU A 128 7.57 -8.27 19.87
N LEU A 129 6.78 -7.21 19.69
CA LEU A 129 5.43 -7.12 20.25
C LEU A 129 4.53 -8.28 19.81
N LEU A 130 4.63 -8.69 18.55
CA LEU A 130 3.89 -9.85 18.04
C LEU A 130 4.34 -11.14 18.73
N ARG A 131 5.64 -11.35 18.94
CA ARG A 131 6.16 -12.53 19.68
C ARG A 131 5.57 -12.59 21.08
N HIS A 132 5.63 -11.49 21.83
CA HIS A 132 5.01 -11.41 23.16
C HIS A 132 3.50 -11.68 23.12
N SER A 133 2.80 -11.10 22.13
CA SER A 133 1.36 -11.30 21.99
C SER A 133 0.97 -12.76 21.72
N VAL A 134 1.81 -13.53 21.01
CA VAL A 134 1.59 -14.97 20.79
C VAL A 134 1.64 -15.76 22.10
N ASP A 135 2.52 -15.38 23.00
CA ASP A 135 2.69 -16.05 24.30
C ASP A 135 1.57 -15.68 25.27
N ASP A 136 1.13 -14.41 25.28
CA ASP A 136 0.16 -13.88 26.24
C ASP A 136 -1.31 -14.14 25.84
N GLN A 137 -1.63 -14.22 24.54
CA GLN A 137 -3.01 -14.30 24.04
C GLN A 137 -3.44 -15.74 23.75
N ALA A 138 -3.78 -16.51 24.79
CA ALA A 138 -4.22 -17.90 24.64
C ALA A 138 -5.35 -18.08 23.60
N THR A 139 -6.34 -17.20 23.58
CA THR A 139 -7.50 -17.26 22.68
C THR A 139 -7.15 -17.07 21.21
N ASN A 140 -6.18 -16.19 20.91
CA ASN A 140 -5.83 -15.81 19.53
C ASN A 140 -4.51 -16.42 19.06
N LYS A 141 -3.90 -17.29 19.86
CA LYS A 141 -2.55 -17.81 19.68
C LYS A 141 -2.29 -18.37 18.28
N ALA A 142 -3.21 -19.19 17.74
CA ALA A 142 -3.04 -19.78 16.41
C ALA A 142 -3.00 -18.72 15.29
N ALA A 143 -3.88 -17.71 15.35
CA ALA A 143 -3.91 -16.63 14.36
C ALA A 143 -2.67 -15.74 14.45
N LEU A 144 -2.22 -15.42 15.67
CA LEU A 144 -1.01 -14.62 15.90
C LEU A 144 0.25 -15.39 15.52
N GLN A 145 0.32 -16.69 15.78
CA GLN A 145 1.45 -17.54 15.36
C GLN A 145 1.57 -17.58 13.85
N HIS A 146 0.46 -17.80 13.14
CA HIS A 146 0.45 -17.77 11.68
C HIS A 146 0.93 -16.42 11.13
N LYS A 147 0.50 -15.32 11.77
CA LYS A 147 0.98 -13.98 11.42
C LYS A 147 2.46 -13.80 11.68
N LEU A 148 2.96 -14.31 12.81
CA LEU A 148 4.38 -14.27 13.15
C LEU A 148 5.21 -14.98 12.07
N ASP A 149 4.77 -16.15 11.61
CA ASP A 149 5.45 -16.91 10.55
C ASP A 149 5.51 -16.10 9.23
N ILE A 150 4.41 -15.41 8.87
CA ILE A 150 4.37 -14.53 7.70
C ILE A 150 5.36 -13.36 7.86
N GLN A 151 5.40 -12.73 9.03
CA GLN A 151 6.31 -11.60 9.29
C GLN A 151 7.78 -12.02 9.25
N LEU A 152 8.11 -13.19 9.80
CA LEU A 152 9.45 -13.75 9.77
C LEU A 152 9.87 -14.10 8.34
N ARG A 153 8.98 -14.71 7.56
CA ARG A 153 9.24 -15.00 6.14
C ARG A 153 9.45 -13.71 5.35
N ARG A 154 8.62 -12.69 5.59
CA ARG A 154 8.77 -11.37 4.96
C ARG A 154 10.13 -10.76 5.27
N HIS A 155 10.54 -10.76 6.54
CA HIS A 155 11.83 -10.24 6.96
C HIS A 155 12.99 -10.99 6.27
N LYS A 156 12.96 -12.32 6.27
CA LYS A 156 13.98 -13.15 5.59
C LYS A 156 14.13 -12.78 4.11
N LEU A 157 13.01 -12.72 3.38
CA LEU A 157 13.02 -12.38 1.95
C LEU A 157 13.48 -10.94 1.68
N ALA A 158 13.14 -10.00 2.57
CA ALA A 158 13.53 -8.60 2.42
C ALA A 158 15.01 -8.38 2.69
N SER A 159 15.60 -9.09 3.66
CA SER A 159 16.99 -8.89 4.09
C SER A 159 18.00 -9.56 3.17
N SER A 160 17.65 -10.66 2.49
CA SER A 160 18.50 -11.35 1.53
C SER A 160 18.49 -10.64 0.17
N ARG A 161 19.65 -10.23 -0.34
CA ARG A 161 19.74 -9.54 -1.65
C ARG A 161 19.26 -10.42 -2.81
N GLU A 162 19.59 -11.71 -2.79
CA GLU A 162 19.17 -12.67 -3.82
C GLU A 162 17.65 -12.89 -3.78
N ASP A 163 17.08 -13.11 -2.60
CA ASP A 163 15.63 -13.28 -2.46
C ASP A 163 14.87 -12.01 -2.81
N PHE A 164 15.41 -10.85 -2.40
CA PHE A 164 14.83 -9.56 -2.75
C PHE A 164 14.88 -9.31 -4.26
N GLN A 165 15.93 -9.74 -4.95
CA GLN A 165 15.99 -9.67 -6.41
C GLN A 165 14.85 -10.46 -7.06
N ARG A 166 14.54 -11.67 -6.56
CA ARG A 166 13.39 -12.47 -7.05
C ARG A 166 12.06 -11.74 -6.85
N VAL A 167 11.92 -11.01 -5.74
CA VAL A 167 10.75 -10.15 -5.50
C VAL A 167 10.67 -9.03 -6.55
N LEU A 168 11.78 -8.34 -6.82
CA LEU A 168 11.84 -7.29 -7.85
C LEU A 168 11.50 -7.82 -9.24
N ASP A 169 12.01 -9.01 -9.59
CA ASP A 169 11.73 -9.64 -10.88
C ASP A 169 10.25 -10.04 -11.01
N ALA A 170 9.63 -10.54 -9.93
CA ALA A 170 8.20 -10.82 -9.91
C ALA A 170 7.36 -9.55 -10.14
N VAL A 171 7.73 -8.43 -9.50
CA VAL A 171 7.07 -7.14 -9.75
C VAL A 171 7.29 -6.68 -11.20
N ARG A 172 8.51 -6.81 -11.73
CA ARG A 172 8.81 -6.44 -13.13
C ARG A 172 7.98 -7.26 -14.11
N HIS A 173 7.89 -8.57 -13.94
CA HIS A 173 7.07 -9.44 -14.80
C HIS A 173 5.59 -9.09 -14.72
N PHE A 174 5.08 -8.76 -13.53
CA PHE A 174 3.71 -8.29 -13.38
C PHE A 174 3.47 -6.97 -14.12
N LEU A 175 4.40 -6.01 -14.05
CA LEU A 175 4.26 -4.74 -14.78
C LEU A 175 4.39 -4.92 -16.29
N LEU A 176 5.21 -5.87 -16.76
CA LEU A 176 5.27 -6.25 -18.17
C LEU A 176 3.94 -6.86 -18.64
N TYR A 177 3.32 -7.70 -17.82
CA TYR A 177 1.98 -8.21 -18.08
C TYR A 177 0.95 -7.08 -18.15
N ALA A 178 0.97 -6.15 -17.19
CA ALA A 178 0.07 -4.98 -17.21
C ALA A 178 0.28 -4.11 -18.47
N GLU A 179 1.53 -3.86 -18.87
CA GLU A 179 1.86 -3.12 -20.10
C GLU A 179 1.28 -3.80 -21.35
N GLN A 180 1.39 -5.13 -21.44
CA GLN A 180 0.84 -5.91 -22.56
C GLN A 180 -0.68 -5.82 -22.62
N GLU A 181 -1.36 -5.97 -21.48
CA GLU A 181 -2.81 -5.87 -21.40
C GLU A 181 -3.31 -4.46 -21.76
N LEU A 182 -2.65 -3.42 -21.24
CA LEU A 182 -2.98 -2.03 -21.58
C LEU A 182 -2.73 -1.73 -23.07
N SER A 183 -1.62 -2.24 -23.63
CA SER A 183 -1.29 -2.07 -25.05
C SER A 183 -2.29 -2.77 -25.97
N ALA A 184 -2.73 -3.98 -25.60
CA ALA A 184 -3.69 -4.76 -26.39
C ALA A 184 -5.06 -4.09 -26.48
N GLN A 185 -5.40 -3.26 -25.48
CA GLN A 185 -6.68 -2.55 -25.43
C GLN A 185 -6.59 -1.11 -25.96
N ALA A 186 -5.39 -0.55 -26.16
CA ALA A 186 -5.23 0.81 -26.65
C ALA A 186 -5.68 0.97 -28.12
N PRO A 187 -6.39 2.06 -28.49
CA PRO A 187 -6.86 3.18 -27.66
C PRO A 187 -8.29 2.97 -27.11
N ARG A 188 -8.84 1.75 -27.18
CA ARG A 188 -10.27 1.44 -27.00
C ARG A 188 -10.74 1.45 -25.56
N SER A 189 -9.87 1.26 -24.57
CA SER A 189 -10.25 1.31 -23.16
C SER A 189 -9.38 2.29 -22.36
N GLU A 190 -10.01 2.95 -21.40
CA GLU A 190 -9.31 3.85 -20.48
C GLU A 190 -8.62 3.11 -19.32
N TRP A 191 -9.22 2.00 -18.88
CA TRP A 191 -8.86 1.22 -17.69
C TRP A 191 -8.67 -0.27 -18.03
N LEU A 192 -8.14 -1.06 -17.08
CA LEU A 192 -7.72 -2.45 -17.31
C LEU A 192 -8.84 -3.36 -17.84
N THR A 193 -10.09 -3.08 -17.47
CA THR A 193 -11.24 -3.94 -17.79
C THR A 193 -12.32 -3.22 -18.61
N GLY A 194 -12.03 -2.03 -19.14
CA GLY A 194 -12.98 -1.23 -19.92
C GLY A 194 -12.84 0.28 -19.70
N ASP A 195 -13.91 1.03 -19.97
CA ASP A 195 -13.91 2.50 -19.86
C ASP A 195 -14.20 3.02 -18.45
N GLU A 196 -14.65 2.15 -17.55
CA GLU A 196 -14.92 2.49 -16.16
C GLU A 196 -13.87 1.92 -15.22
N LEU A 197 -13.57 2.68 -14.16
CA LEU A 197 -12.65 2.27 -13.11
C LEU A 197 -13.17 1.02 -12.39
N SER A 198 -12.35 -0.02 -12.31
CA SER A 198 -12.64 -1.23 -11.55
C SER A 198 -11.80 -1.36 -10.28
N VAL A 199 -12.08 -2.39 -9.47
CA VAL A 199 -11.23 -2.77 -8.33
C VAL A 199 -9.81 -3.12 -8.77
N ALA A 200 -9.63 -3.76 -9.94
CA ALA A 200 -8.30 -4.07 -10.47
C ALA A 200 -7.50 -2.79 -10.73
N ASP A 201 -8.15 -1.72 -11.17
CA ASP A 201 -7.51 -0.43 -11.41
C ASP A 201 -7.09 0.26 -10.11
N ILE A 202 -7.94 0.19 -9.09
CA ILE A 202 -7.61 0.66 -7.74
C ILE A 202 -6.38 -0.08 -7.22
N SER A 203 -6.32 -1.40 -7.37
CA SER A 203 -5.18 -2.22 -6.93
C SER A 203 -3.90 -1.87 -7.68
N LEU A 204 -3.92 -1.86 -9.02
CA LEU A 204 -2.75 -1.52 -9.85
C LEU A 204 -2.26 -0.10 -9.56
N GLY A 205 -3.15 0.88 -9.55
CA GLY A 205 -2.78 2.27 -9.30
C GLY A 205 -2.19 2.50 -7.91
N LEU A 206 -2.67 1.80 -6.88
CA LEU A 206 -2.07 1.84 -5.53
C LEU A 206 -0.71 1.15 -5.47
N LEU A 207 -0.48 0.08 -6.23
CA LEU A 207 0.84 -0.53 -6.36
C LEU A 207 1.83 0.42 -7.05
N LEU A 208 1.44 1.00 -8.18
CA LEU A 208 2.27 1.97 -8.91
C LEU A 208 2.59 3.18 -8.05
N HIS A 209 1.61 3.66 -7.28
CA HIS A 209 1.84 4.72 -6.30
C HIS A 209 2.86 4.30 -5.23
N ARG A 210 2.75 3.10 -4.66
CA ARG A 210 3.73 2.59 -3.71
C ARG A 210 5.12 2.53 -4.34
N LEU A 211 5.26 1.98 -5.54
CA LEU A 211 6.54 1.91 -6.25
C LEU A 211 7.14 3.29 -6.50
N TYR A 212 6.31 4.26 -6.88
CA TYR A 212 6.70 5.65 -7.07
C TYR A 212 7.21 6.29 -5.78
N GLN A 213 6.51 6.07 -4.66
CA GLN A 213 6.94 6.54 -3.33
C GLN A 213 8.26 5.92 -2.90
N LEU A 214 8.51 4.67 -3.26
CA LEU A 214 9.76 3.96 -2.97
C LEU A 214 10.91 4.35 -3.93
N GLY A 215 10.62 5.06 -5.03
CA GLY A 215 11.62 5.55 -5.99
C GLY A 215 11.96 4.58 -7.12
N PHE A 216 11.07 3.64 -7.44
CA PHE A 216 11.31 2.63 -8.48
C PHE A 216 10.94 3.07 -9.90
N GLU A 217 10.30 4.23 -10.09
CA GLU A 217 9.77 4.64 -11.40
C GLU A 217 10.84 4.66 -12.49
N ASN A 218 12.02 5.19 -12.17
CA ASN A 218 13.16 5.30 -13.09
C ASN A 218 13.68 3.93 -13.54
N GLN A 219 13.52 2.91 -12.70
CA GLN A 219 13.99 1.56 -12.97
C GLN A 219 12.93 0.70 -13.66
N LEU A 220 11.65 0.95 -13.39
CA LEU A 220 10.56 0.06 -13.80
C LEU A 220 9.81 0.54 -15.04
N TRP A 221 9.34 1.79 -15.11
CA TRP A 221 8.45 2.24 -16.19
C TRP A 221 8.86 3.53 -16.90
N ALA A 222 9.51 4.46 -16.21
CA ALA A 222 9.85 5.75 -16.77
C ALA A 222 10.94 5.68 -17.85
N PHE A 223 11.11 6.79 -18.57
CA PHE A 223 12.00 6.92 -19.72
C PHE A 223 11.63 5.97 -20.87
N GLY A 224 10.32 5.78 -21.08
CA GLY A 224 9.79 4.98 -22.20
C GLY A 224 9.92 3.47 -22.03
N LYS A 225 10.21 2.95 -20.82
CA LYS A 225 10.31 1.50 -20.60
C LYS A 225 8.95 0.81 -20.67
N LEU A 226 7.94 1.37 -20.00
CA LEU A 226 6.56 0.88 -19.99
C LEU A 226 5.61 2.08 -20.18
N PRO A 227 5.50 2.61 -21.41
CA PRO A 227 4.77 3.84 -21.68
C PRO A 227 3.28 3.77 -21.35
N GLN A 228 2.62 2.62 -21.53
CA GLN A 228 1.20 2.50 -21.18
C GLN A 228 1.00 2.49 -19.67
N VAL A 229 1.84 1.78 -18.92
CA VAL A 229 1.85 1.81 -17.45
C VAL A 229 2.13 3.22 -16.93
N GLU A 230 3.06 3.95 -17.54
CA GLU A 230 3.36 5.34 -17.17
C GLU A 230 2.15 6.25 -17.40
N ALA A 231 1.57 6.23 -18.61
CA ALA A 231 0.38 7.01 -18.93
C ALA A 231 -0.82 6.65 -18.03
N TYR A 232 -1.01 5.36 -17.78
CA TYR A 232 -2.02 4.84 -16.87
C TYR A 232 -1.83 5.40 -15.45
N PHE A 233 -0.61 5.36 -14.91
CA PHE A 233 -0.34 5.86 -13.57
C PHE A 233 -0.58 7.37 -13.46
N LEU A 234 -0.16 8.14 -14.47
CA LEU A 234 -0.40 9.59 -14.51
C LEU A 234 -1.90 9.91 -14.50
N ARG A 235 -2.70 9.18 -15.28
CA ARG A 235 -4.16 9.29 -15.27
C ARG A 235 -4.77 8.92 -13.92
N PHE A 236 -4.35 7.80 -13.34
CA PHE A 236 -4.82 7.33 -12.02
C PHE A 236 -4.58 8.38 -10.93
N ARG A 237 -3.43 9.07 -10.96
CA ARG A 237 -3.10 10.12 -9.99
C ARG A 237 -4.01 11.32 -10.05
N GLN A 238 -4.64 11.62 -11.19
CA GLN A 238 -5.52 12.79 -11.33
C GLN A 238 -6.88 12.61 -10.65
N ARG A 239 -7.21 11.39 -10.19
CA ARG A 239 -8.50 11.08 -9.60
C ARG A 239 -8.67 11.78 -8.24
N GLU A 240 -9.84 12.38 -8.01
CA GLU A 240 -10.18 13.03 -6.75
C GLU A 240 -10.09 12.05 -5.56
N SER A 241 -10.58 10.82 -5.74
CA SER A 241 -10.53 9.77 -4.73
C SER A 241 -9.11 9.40 -4.31
N PHE A 242 -8.13 9.51 -5.23
CA PHE A 242 -6.71 9.29 -4.96
C PHE A 242 -6.13 10.47 -4.18
N HIS A 243 -6.44 11.71 -4.56
CA HIS A 243 -6.03 12.90 -3.82
C HIS A 243 -6.52 12.90 -2.36
N ARG A 244 -7.76 12.44 -2.11
CA ARG A 244 -8.33 12.29 -0.76
C ARG A 244 -7.60 11.26 0.12
N LEU A 245 -6.77 10.39 -0.46
CA LEU A 245 -5.92 9.45 0.31
C LEU A 245 -4.59 10.07 0.71
N GLN A 246 -4.17 11.15 0.02
CA GLN A 246 -2.86 11.73 0.25
C GLN A 246 -2.87 12.52 1.56
N PRO A 247 -1.87 12.32 2.44
CA PRO A 247 -1.74 13.15 3.62
C PRO A 247 -1.55 14.62 3.22
N SER A 248 -2.08 15.51 4.06
CA SER A 248 -1.85 16.95 3.89
C SER A 248 -0.36 17.25 4.06
N ASN A 249 0.12 18.33 3.43
CA ASN A 249 1.53 18.74 3.54
C ASN A 249 1.92 18.97 5.00
N PHE A 250 1.01 19.53 5.79
CA PHE A 250 1.18 19.69 7.23
C PHE A 250 1.34 18.35 7.95
N ALA A 251 0.53 17.33 7.62
CA ALA A 251 0.67 16.01 8.22
C ALA A 251 2.01 15.35 7.86
N ILE A 252 2.47 15.49 6.61
CA ILE A 252 3.78 15.00 6.17
C ILE A 252 4.91 15.69 6.94
N LEU A 253 4.89 17.03 7.02
CA LEU A 253 5.91 17.81 7.73
C LEU A 253 5.92 17.49 9.22
N ARG A 254 4.74 17.36 9.84
CA ARG A 254 4.60 16.94 11.23
C ARG A 254 5.23 15.56 11.45
N GLU A 255 4.93 14.60 10.57
CA GLU A 255 5.51 13.26 10.68
C GLU A 255 7.04 13.32 10.54
N MET A 256 7.56 14.00 9.50
CA MET A 256 9.00 14.18 9.33
C MET A 256 9.65 14.78 10.57
N TRP A 257 9.10 15.88 11.09
CA TRP A 257 9.61 16.55 12.28
C TRP A 257 9.56 15.64 13.52
N THR A 258 8.46 14.93 13.76
CA THR A 258 8.35 14.03 14.92
C THR A 258 9.39 12.92 14.87
N ARG A 259 9.71 12.38 13.67
CA ARG A 259 10.66 11.29 13.46
C ARG A 259 12.13 11.73 13.36
N THR A 260 12.41 13.03 13.19
CA THR A 260 13.79 13.54 13.20
C THR A 260 14.43 13.36 14.59
N PRO A 261 15.67 12.86 14.70
CA PRO A 261 16.35 12.75 15.99
C PRO A 261 16.64 14.12 16.62
N GLY A 262 16.60 14.21 17.96
CA GLY A 262 16.63 15.48 18.69
C GLY A 262 17.89 16.34 18.46
N ASN A 263 19.04 15.70 18.27
CA ASN A 263 20.31 16.37 17.95
C ASN A 263 20.26 17.13 16.61
N TYR A 264 19.48 16.66 15.64
CA TYR A 264 19.29 17.37 14.35
C TYR A 264 18.25 18.50 14.44
N LYS A 265 17.31 18.46 15.40
CA LYS A 265 16.33 19.54 15.62
C LYS A 265 16.98 20.78 16.22
N LEU A 266 17.97 20.60 17.09
CA LEU A 266 18.65 21.68 17.80
C LEU A 266 19.55 22.54 16.88
N GLY A 267 20.06 21.98 15.79
CA GLY A 267 20.97 22.67 14.86
C GLY A 267 20.33 23.22 13.58
N ALA A 268 19.06 22.89 13.29
CA ALA A 268 18.52 23.04 11.93
C ALA A 268 17.12 23.70 11.86
N GLY A 269 16.82 24.64 12.76
CA GLY A 269 15.49 25.27 12.86
C GLY A 269 14.85 25.69 11.52
N ALA A 270 15.52 26.55 10.74
CA ALA A 270 14.99 27.04 9.46
C ALA A 270 15.41 26.19 8.23
N GLY A 271 16.66 25.70 8.20
CA GLY A 271 17.21 24.97 7.06
C GLY A 271 16.61 23.56 6.87
N PHE A 272 16.33 22.84 7.97
CA PHE A 272 15.68 21.53 7.90
C PHE A 272 14.23 21.65 7.44
N LEU A 273 13.48 22.64 7.95
CA LEU A 273 12.11 22.90 7.49
C LEU A 273 12.09 23.30 6.01
N GLY A 274 13.06 24.11 5.55
CA GLY A 274 13.23 24.42 4.13
C GLY A 274 13.44 23.18 3.27
N MET A 275 14.41 22.32 3.60
CA MET A 275 14.67 21.09 2.85
C MET A 275 13.54 20.05 2.96
N ALA A 276 12.92 19.91 4.13
CA ALA A 276 11.77 19.03 4.33
C ALA A 276 10.54 19.53 3.56
N MET A 277 10.32 20.85 3.47
CA MET A 277 9.34 21.44 2.58
C MET A 277 9.67 21.11 1.12
N PHE A 278 10.88 21.42 0.62
CA PHE A 278 11.26 21.08 -0.75
C PHE A 278 11.04 19.59 -1.07
N ALA A 279 11.44 18.68 -0.17
CA ALA A 279 11.24 17.23 -0.36
C ALA A 279 9.76 16.82 -0.31
N ALA A 280 8.93 17.47 0.50
CA ALA A 280 7.48 17.24 0.55
C ALA A 280 6.73 17.81 -0.66
N PHE A 281 7.25 18.89 -1.27
CA PHE A 281 6.61 19.62 -2.37
C PHE A 281 7.11 19.25 -3.77
N ALA A 282 8.33 18.70 -3.92
CA ALA A 282 8.95 18.45 -5.23
C ALA A 282 8.27 17.36 -6.09
N HIS A 283 7.31 16.61 -5.55
CA HIS A 283 6.80 15.37 -6.18
C HIS A 283 5.28 15.19 -6.14
N LYS A 284 4.50 16.23 -5.79
CA LYS A 284 3.04 16.17 -5.88
C LYS A 284 2.55 16.44 -7.28
#